data_AF-A0A3D5MTR9-F1
#
_entry.id   AF-A0A3D5MTR9-F1
#
_cell.length_a   1.000
_cell.length_b   1.000
_cell.length_c   1.000
_cell.angle_alpha   90.00
_cell.angle_beta   90.00
_cell.angle_gamma   90.00
#
_symmetry.space_group_name_H-M   'P 1'
#
loop_
_entity.id
_entity.type
_entity.pdbx_description
1 polymer ?
#
loop_
_entity_poly.entity_id
_entity_poly.type
_entity_poly.pdbx_seq_one_letter_code
_entity_poly.pdbx_strand_id
1 'polypeptide(L)'
;MLILKLAYNEELTFGRDLQELREPLKKKNILIGLVESIEGKTHIIKVICDENSYSEEIKDIINLYVSNILYKIVIENYRQKEMLEFLIDNYFFLKQNEILEIEEAVLDVLSFKKDLSEENSIYCLNIVNAIIEKIRDCICEKQEINVDGFITFRMRKLR
;
A
#
# COMPACT_ATOMS: atom_id res chain seq x y z
N MET A 1 15.09 -4.73 -18.17
CA MET A 1 14.73 -5.80 -17.22
C MET A 1 13.36 -5.58 -16.58
N LEU A 2 12.51 -6.62 -16.52
CA LEU A 2 11.25 -6.60 -15.76
C LEU A 2 11.56 -6.73 -14.28
N ILE A 3 11.03 -5.82 -13.46
CA ILE A 3 11.21 -5.82 -12.00
C ILE A 3 10.01 -6.42 -11.31
N LEU A 4 8.81 -5.93 -11.64
CA LEU A 4 7.58 -6.28 -10.95
C LEU A 4 6.40 -6.29 -11.92
N LYS A 5 5.53 -7.29 -11.81
CA LYS A 5 4.26 -7.37 -12.51
C LYS A 5 3.11 -7.24 -11.51
N LEU A 6 2.18 -6.35 -11.79
CA LEU A 6 1.02 -6.08 -10.94
C LEU A 6 -0.25 -6.28 -11.76
N ALA A 7 -1.23 -6.97 -11.21
CA ALA A 7 -2.54 -7.17 -11.81
C ALA A 7 -3.62 -6.71 -10.82
N TYR A 8 -4.58 -5.91 -11.27
CA TYR A 8 -5.67 -5.40 -10.45
C TYR A 8 -6.95 -5.17 -11.28
N ASN A 9 -8.11 -5.19 -10.64
CA ASN A 9 -9.38 -4.83 -11.28
C ASN A 9 -9.66 -3.32 -11.19
N GLU A 10 -10.44 -2.78 -12.14
CA GLU A 10 -10.67 -1.35 -12.43
C GLU A 10 -11.01 -0.40 -11.27
N GLU A 11 -11.35 -0.91 -10.09
CA GLU A 11 -11.84 -0.09 -8.96
C GLU A 11 -10.74 0.60 -8.13
N LEU A 12 -9.46 0.37 -8.43
CA LEU A 12 -8.34 0.89 -7.61
C LEU A 12 -7.63 2.09 -8.25
N THR A 13 -7.31 3.11 -7.45
CA THR A 13 -6.45 4.27 -7.83
C THR A 13 -4.99 3.87 -8.09
N PHE A 14 -4.67 2.60 -7.89
CA PHE A 14 -3.35 2.01 -7.91
C PHE A 14 -2.50 2.37 -9.15
N GLY A 15 -3.11 2.41 -10.33
CA GLY A 15 -2.40 2.80 -11.56
C GLY A 15 -1.88 4.24 -11.51
N ARG A 16 -2.65 5.19 -10.96
CA ARG A 16 -2.21 6.58 -10.79
C ARG A 16 -1.07 6.67 -9.76
N ASP A 17 -1.24 6.00 -8.62
CA ASP A 17 -0.22 5.99 -7.56
C ASP A 17 1.12 5.40 -8.06
N LEU A 18 1.08 4.39 -8.93
CA LEU A 18 2.28 3.85 -9.57
C LEU A 18 2.94 4.82 -10.55
N GLN A 19 2.15 5.57 -11.34
CA GLN A 19 2.70 6.58 -12.24
C GLN A 19 3.42 7.69 -11.46
N GLU A 20 2.90 8.05 -10.30
CA GLU A 20 3.53 9.03 -9.39
C GLU A 20 4.89 8.56 -8.84
N LEU A 21 5.21 7.26 -8.87
CA LEU A 21 6.53 6.75 -8.45
C LEU A 21 7.68 7.21 -9.36
N ARG A 22 7.39 7.58 -10.61
CA ARG A 22 8.43 8.00 -11.56
C ARG A 22 9.19 9.23 -11.07
N GLU A 23 8.50 10.20 -10.49
CA GLU A 23 9.09 11.45 -10.03
C GLU A 23 10.07 11.29 -8.85
N PRO A 24 9.71 10.64 -7.72
CA PRO A 24 10.65 10.44 -6.62
C PRO A 24 11.82 9.53 -7.00
N LEU A 25 11.61 8.53 -7.86
CA LEU A 25 12.68 7.66 -8.36
C LEU A 25 13.65 8.41 -9.28
N LYS A 26 13.13 9.27 -10.17
CA LYS A 26 13.95 10.11 -11.04
C LYS A 26 14.83 11.08 -10.24
N LYS A 27 14.35 11.62 -9.13
CA LYS A 27 15.17 12.44 -8.20
C LYS A 27 16.32 11.65 -7.58
N LYS A 28 16.20 10.33 -7.47
CA LYS A 28 17.26 9.40 -7.03
C LYS A 28 18.10 8.86 -8.18
N ASN A 29 17.95 9.42 -9.39
CA ASN A 29 18.59 8.97 -10.62
C ASN A 29 18.22 7.53 -11.04
N ILE A 30 17.03 7.08 -10.64
CA ILE A 30 16.46 5.77 -11.00
C ILE A 30 15.40 6.00 -12.07
N LEU A 31 15.63 5.48 -13.28
CA LEU A 31 14.67 5.56 -14.38
C LEU A 31 13.88 4.26 -14.50
N ILE A 32 12.55 4.38 -14.37
CA ILE A 32 11.63 3.25 -14.56
C ILE A 32 10.66 3.52 -15.70
N GLY A 33 10.33 2.46 -16.44
CA GLY A 33 9.20 2.42 -17.36
C GLY A 33 8.02 1.70 -16.72
N LEU A 34 6.80 2.12 -17.07
CA LEU A 34 5.57 1.39 -16.73
C LEU A 34 4.91 1.01 -18.05
N VAL A 35 4.67 -0.29 -18.23
CA VAL A 35 3.95 -0.82 -19.38
C VAL A 35 2.60 -1.32 -18.89
N GLU A 36 1.54 -0.69 -19.39
CA GLU A 36 0.16 -1.02 -19.03
C GLU A 36 -0.48 -1.85 -20.12
N SER A 37 -1.30 -2.82 -19.73
CA SER A 37 -2.10 -3.65 -20.63
C SER A 37 -3.39 -4.04 -19.92
N ILE A 38 -4.46 -4.23 -20.69
CA ILE A 38 -5.77 -4.62 -20.16
C ILE A 38 -6.14 -5.96 -20.76
N GLU A 39 -6.39 -6.95 -19.90
CA GLU A 39 -6.87 -8.28 -20.27
C GLU A 39 -8.26 -8.48 -19.67
N GLY A 40 -9.30 -8.27 -20.47
CA GLY A 40 -10.69 -8.30 -20.01
C GLY A 40 -10.97 -7.17 -19.01
N LYS A 41 -11.24 -7.52 -17.74
CA LYS A 41 -11.46 -6.56 -16.64
C LYS A 41 -10.21 -6.31 -15.78
N THR A 42 -9.12 -7.01 -16.07
CA THR A 42 -7.89 -6.97 -15.28
C THR A 42 -6.89 -6.05 -15.95
N HIS A 43 -6.45 -5.05 -15.21
CA HIS A 43 -5.39 -4.13 -15.57
C HIS A 43 -4.06 -4.72 -15.10
N ILE A 44 -3.10 -4.78 -16.01
CA ILE A 44 -1.76 -5.32 -15.76
C ILE A 44 -0.75 -4.20 -15.97
N ILE A 45 0.03 -3.91 -14.94
CA ILE A 45 1.14 -2.95 -14.99
C ILE A 45 2.45 -3.70 -14.77
N LYS A 46 3.39 -3.51 -15.68
CA LYS A 46 4.75 -4.03 -15.58
C LYS A 46 5.70 -2.87 -15.30
N VAL A 47 6.42 -2.95 -14.18
CA VAL A 47 7.51 -2.03 -13.84
C VAL A 47 8.79 -2.57 -14.47
N ILE A 48 9.37 -1.80 -15.37
CA ILE A 48 10.61 -2.14 -16.08
C ILE A 48 11.69 -1.12 -15.74
N CYS A 49 12.95 -1.57 -15.73
CA CYS A 49 14.12 -0.71 -15.60
C CYS A 49 15.11 -1.05 -16.73
N ASP A 50 15.96 -0.09 -17.10
CA ASP A 50 17.05 -0.34 -18.03
C ASP A 50 18.03 -1.38 -17.46
N GLU A 51 18.56 -2.27 -18.31
CA GLU A 51 19.44 -3.36 -17.87
C GLU A 51 20.75 -2.84 -17.29
N ASN A 52 21.30 -1.76 -17.85
CA ASN A 52 22.53 -1.15 -17.35
C ASN A 52 22.34 -0.39 -16.04
N SER A 53 21.08 -0.07 -15.71
CA SER A 53 20.70 0.64 -14.49
C SER A 53 20.11 -0.30 -13.45
N TYR A 54 20.00 -1.60 -13.72
CA TYR A 54 19.43 -2.55 -12.78
C TYR A 54 20.42 -2.91 -11.67
N SER A 55 19.95 -2.92 -10.43
CA SER A 55 20.65 -3.51 -9.29
C SER A 55 19.62 -4.07 -8.30
N GLU A 56 20.03 -4.98 -7.41
CA GLU A 56 19.12 -5.47 -6.36
C GLU A 56 18.69 -4.33 -5.42
N GLU A 57 19.55 -3.34 -5.18
CA GLU A 57 19.20 -2.16 -4.38
C GLU A 57 18.08 -1.35 -5.05
N ILE A 58 18.10 -1.20 -6.37
CA ILE A 58 17.04 -0.50 -7.12
C ILE A 58 15.72 -1.27 -7.07
N LYS A 59 15.79 -2.59 -7.19
CA LYS A 59 14.63 -3.46 -7.04
C LYS A 59 14.04 -3.37 -5.64
N ASP A 60 14.86 -3.35 -4.59
CA ASP A 60 14.41 -3.20 -3.20
C ASP A 60 13.76 -1.83 -2.96
N ILE A 61 14.36 -0.75 -3.50
CA ILE A 61 13.77 0.58 -3.47
C ILE A 61 12.38 0.57 -4.12
N ILE A 62 12.24 0.00 -5.32
CA ILE A 62 10.96 -0.10 -6.03
C ILE A 62 9.95 -0.93 -5.23
N ASN A 63 10.36 -2.07 -4.67
CA ASN A 63 9.51 -2.92 -3.85
C ASN A 63 9.00 -2.17 -2.62
N LEU A 64 9.85 -1.38 -1.95
CA LEU A 64 9.44 -0.54 -0.82
C LEU A 64 8.40 0.51 -1.25
N TYR A 65 8.63 1.20 -2.37
CA TYR A 65 7.68 2.19 -2.88
C TYR A 65 6.32 1.56 -3.21
N VAL A 66 6.30 0.40 -3.88
CA VAL A 66 5.06 -0.31 -4.20
C VAL A 66 4.39 -0.85 -2.93
N SER A 67 5.16 -1.30 -1.94
CA SER A 67 4.63 -1.73 -0.64
C SER A 67 3.88 -0.61 0.08
N ASN A 68 4.40 0.63 0.01
CA ASN A 68 3.75 1.81 0.56
C ASN A 68 2.43 2.12 -0.16
N ILE A 69 2.35 1.94 -1.48
CA ILE A 69 1.09 2.12 -2.23
C ILE A 69 0.08 1.06 -1.82
N LEU A 70 0.49 -0.21 -1.77
CA LEU A 70 -0.39 -1.30 -1.34
C LEU A 70 -0.85 -1.12 0.11
N TYR A 71 0.00 -0.59 0.99
CA TYR A 71 -0.37 -0.24 2.36
C TYR A 71 -1.54 0.76 2.41
N LYS A 72 -1.54 1.80 1.57
CA LYS A 72 -2.68 2.74 1.49
C LYS A 72 -3.99 2.01 1.14
N ILE A 73 -3.93 1.06 0.19
CA ILE A 73 -5.09 0.26 -0.19
C ILE A 73 -5.55 -0.64 0.97
N VAL A 74 -4.61 -1.22 1.73
CA VAL A 74 -4.91 -2.02 2.92
C VAL A 74 -5.65 -1.19 3.96
N ILE A 75 -5.21 0.04 4.22
CA ILE A 75 -5.85 0.94 5.20
C ILE A 75 -7.27 1.31 4.76
N GLU A 76 -7.46 1.68 3.49
CA GLU A 76 -8.80 1.99 2.98
C GLU A 76 -9.74 0.77 3.03
N ASN A 77 -9.21 -0.43 2.77
CA ASN A 77 -9.99 -1.65 2.88
C ASN A 77 -10.37 -1.97 4.34
N TYR A 78 -9.42 -1.81 5.26
CA TYR A 78 -9.64 -1.99 6.71
C TYR A 78 -10.68 -1.01 7.24
N ARG A 79 -10.59 0.27 6.85
CA ARG A 79 -11.58 1.31 7.16
C ARG A 79 -12.99 0.89 6.78
N GLN A 80 -13.18 0.50 5.52
CA GLN A 80 -14.51 0.19 4.97
C GLN A 80 -15.11 -1.11 5.51
N LYS A 81 -14.29 -2.11 5.82
CA LYS A 81 -14.76 -3.47 6.13
C LYS A 81 -14.69 -3.86 7.59
N GLU A 82 -13.77 -3.30 8.36
CA GLU A 82 -13.47 -3.81 9.72
C GLU A 82 -13.56 -2.72 10.78
N MET A 83 -13.08 -1.50 10.49
CA MET A 83 -12.98 -0.45 11.51
C MET A 83 -14.34 -0.04 12.07
N LEU A 84 -15.33 0.18 11.20
CA LEU A 84 -16.67 0.58 11.63
C LEU A 84 -17.34 -0.50 12.50
N GLU A 85 -17.26 -1.76 12.07
CA GLU A 85 -17.81 -2.91 12.81
C GLU A 85 -17.14 -3.02 14.19
N PHE A 86 -15.81 -2.94 14.23
CA PHE A 86 -15.05 -2.97 15.48
C PHE A 86 -15.47 -1.84 16.45
N LEU A 87 -15.64 -0.62 15.96
CA LEU A 87 -16.04 0.52 16.79
C LEU A 87 -17.47 0.35 17.33
N ILE A 88 -18.41 -0.09 16.49
CA ILE A 88 -19.80 -0.31 16.90
C ILE A 88 -19.89 -1.43 17.94
N ASP A 89 -19.17 -2.53 17.74
CA ASP A 89 -19.26 -3.71 18.62
C ASP A 89 -18.61 -3.50 19.98
N ASN A 90 -17.47 -2.79 20.02
CA ASN A 90 -16.70 -2.60 21.25
C ASN A 90 -17.03 -1.29 21.98
N TYR A 91 -17.53 -0.29 21.26
CA TYR A 91 -17.82 1.05 21.78
C TYR A 91 -19.26 1.47 21.42
N PHE A 92 -20.22 0.55 21.61
CA PHE A 92 -21.65 0.72 21.32
C PHE A 92 -22.31 1.95 21.98
N PHE A 93 -21.65 2.56 22.97
CA PHE A 93 -22.12 3.77 23.66
C PHE A 93 -21.80 5.07 22.90
N LEU A 94 -20.93 5.02 21.89
CA LEU A 94 -20.59 6.18 21.06
C LEU A 94 -21.74 6.53 20.10
N LYS A 95 -21.96 7.84 19.92
CA LYS A 95 -22.87 8.36 18.89
C LYS A 95 -22.21 8.25 17.52
N GLN A 96 -23.04 8.27 16.47
CA GLN A 96 -22.57 8.17 15.08
C GLN A 96 -21.53 9.24 14.72
N ASN A 97 -21.69 10.48 15.20
CA ASN A 97 -20.71 11.54 14.95
C ASN A 97 -19.38 11.28 15.68
N GLU A 98 -19.41 10.73 16.90
CA GLU A 98 -18.20 10.38 17.66
C GLU A 98 -17.45 9.21 16.99
N ILE A 99 -18.17 8.24 16.42
CA ILE A 99 -17.58 7.16 15.61
C ILE A 99 -16.82 7.73 14.41
N LEU A 100 -17.45 8.66 13.67
CA LEU A 100 -16.81 9.28 12.50
C LEU A 100 -15.56 10.11 12.87
N GLU A 101 -15.62 10.86 13.98
CA GLU A 101 -14.48 11.62 14.50
C GLU A 101 -13.31 10.70 14.87
N ILE A 102 -13.59 9.55 15.49
CA ILE A 102 -12.56 8.56 15.85
C ILE A 102 -11.99 7.88 14.60
N GLU A 103 -12.86 7.50 13.65
CA GLU A 103 -12.44 6.91 12.38
C GLU A 103 -11.46 7.82 11.64
N GLU A 104 -11.79 9.11 11.53
CA GLU A 104 -10.92 10.12 10.93
C GLU A 104 -9.58 10.25 11.68
N ALA A 105 -9.63 10.34 13.02
CA ALA A 105 -8.42 10.43 13.83
C ALA A 105 -7.49 9.20 13.67
N VAL A 106 -8.06 7.99 13.58
CA VAL A 106 -7.30 6.77 13.33
C VAL A 106 -6.66 6.80 11.94
N LEU A 107 -7.41 7.21 10.92
CA LEU A 107 -6.89 7.30 9.55
C LEU A 107 -5.79 8.33 9.41
N ASP A 108 -5.90 9.46 10.10
CA ASP A 108 -4.86 10.48 10.12
C ASP A 108 -3.54 9.95 10.70
N VAL A 109 -3.63 9.12 11.75
CA VAL A 109 -2.47 8.44 12.33
C VAL A 109 -1.88 7.42 11.36
N LEU A 110 -2.72 6.53 10.82
CA LEU A 110 -2.27 5.46 9.92
C LEU A 110 -1.75 5.98 8.58
N SER A 111 -2.16 7.18 8.16
CA SER A 111 -1.76 7.86 6.93
C SER A 111 -0.66 8.91 7.12
N PHE A 112 -0.14 9.07 8.35
CA PHE A 112 0.87 10.08 8.70
C PHE A 112 0.47 11.53 8.37
N LYS A 113 -0.82 11.85 8.45
CA LYS A 113 -1.33 13.22 8.19
C LYS A 113 -1.25 14.13 9.42
N LYS A 114 -1.12 13.54 10.61
CA LYS A 114 -1.12 14.27 11.89
C LYS A 114 0.19 14.05 12.62
N ASP A 115 0.79 15.14 13.07
CA ASP A 115 1.95 15.09 13.96
C ASP A 115 1.52 14.48 15.30
N LEU A 116 1.96 13.25 15.53
CA LEU A 116 1.80 12.56 16.81
C LEU A 116 2.81 13.14 17.81
N SER A 117 2.45 13.14 19.09
CA SER A 117 3.44 13.37 20.15
C SER A 117 4.58 12.35 20.05
N GLU A 118 5.78 12.76 20.43
CA GLU A 118 7.02 11.99 20.20
C GLU A 118 6.93 10.53 20.70
N GLU A 119 6.34 10.27 21.87
CA GLU A 119 6.25 8.91 22.44
C GLU A 119 5.29 7.97 21.70
N ASN A 120 4.09 8.44 21.34
CA ASN A 120 3.11 7.61 20.62
C ASN A 120 3.45 7.47 19.14
N SER A 121 4.21 8.42 18.58
CA SER A 121 4.64 8.39 17.18
C SER A 121 5.49 7.16 16.86
N ILE A 122 6.45 6.80 17.73
CA ILE A 122 7.36 5.68 17.51
C ILE A 122 6.61 4.34 17.50
N TYR A 123 5.68 4.14 18.44
CA TYR A 123 4.89 2.91 18.51
C TYR A 123 4.04 2.71 17.24
N CYS A 124 3.31 3.75 16.83
CA CYS A 124 2.50 3.70 15.61
C CYS A 124 3.38 3.49 14.36
N LEU A 125 4.51 4.21 14.24
CA LEU A 125 5.47 4.05 13.15
C LEU A 125 5.97 2.60 13.05
N ASN A 126 6.29 1.97 14.16
CA ASN A 126 6.76 0.58 14.19
C ASN A 126 5.68 -0.39 13.68
N ILE A 127 4.41 -0.19 14.04
CA ILE A 127 3.30 -1.00 13.52
C ILE A 127 3.16 -0.83 12.01
N VAL A 128 3.15 0.42 11.53
CA VAL A 128 3.02 0.70 10.10
C VAL A 128 4.17 0.08 9.32
N ASN A 129 5.40 0.27 9.80
CA ASN A 129 6.59 -0.34 9.18
C ASN A 129 6.49 -1.87 9.18
N ALA A 130 6.04 -2.50 10.27
CA ALA A 130 5.87 -3.95 10.30
C ALA A 130 4.86 -4.45 9.25
N ILE A 131 3.76 -3.71 9.02
CA ILE A 131 2.80 -4.05 7.97
C ILE A 131 3.42 -3.86 6.58
N ILE A 132 4.10 -2.74 6.34
CA ILE A 132 4.79 -2.47 5.06
C ILE A 132 5.83 -3.56 4.75
N GLU A 133 6.59 -4.01 5.74
CA GLU A 133 7.56 -5.09 5.59
C GLU A 133 6.87 -6.42 5.23
N LYS A 134 5.76 -6.78 5.89
CA LYS A 134 4.96 -7.97 5.51
C LYS A 134 4.45 -7.89 4.06
N ILE A 135 4.08 -6.69 3.60
CA ILE A 135 3.67 -6.46 2.21
C ILE A 135 4.87 -6.63 1.27
N ARG A 136 6.02 -6.06 1.63
CA ARG A 136 7.26 -6.15 0.87
C ARG A 136 7.71 -7.60 0.71
N ASP A 137 7.67 -8.38 1.77
CA ASP A 137 7.98 -9.80 1.76
C ASP A 137 7.08 -10.55 0.76
N CYS A 138 5.78 -10.23 0.74
CA CYS A 138 4.84 -10.81 -0.22
C CYS A 138 5.17 -10.45 -1.68
N ILE A 139 5.65 -9.23 -1.95
CA ILE A 139 6.13 -8.83 -3.28
C ILE A 139 7.38 -9.63 -3.64
N CYS A 140 8.32 -9.73 -2.69
CA CYS A 140 9.60 -10.40 -2.88
C CYS A 140 9.48 -11.90 -3.17
N GLU A 141 8.43 -12.58 -2.67
CA GLU A 141 8.17 -14.00 -2.92
C GLU A 141 8.11 -14.37 -4.42
N LYS A 142 7.51 -13.51 -5.26
CA LYS A 142 7.24 -13.86 -6.68
C LYS A 142 7.48 -12.75 -7.69
N GLN A 143 7.62 -11.49 -7.27
CA GLN A 143 7.67 -10.33 -8.19
C GLN A 143 6.48 -10.25 -9.16
N GLU A 144 5.38 -10.91 -8.80
CA GLU A 144 4.10 -10.89 -9.48
C GLU A 144 3.00 -10.87 -8.42
N ILE A 145 2.22 -9.79 -8.39
CA ILE A 145 1.13 -9.61 -7.43
C ILE A 145 -0.18 -9.39 -8.17
N ASN A 146 -1.19 -10.17 -7.79
CA ASN A 146 -2.59 -9.85 -8.01
C ASN A 146 -3.08 -9.08 -6.78
N VAL A 147 -3.41 -7.80 -6.95
CA VAL A 147 -3.77 -6.89 -5.85
C VAL A 147 -5.08 -7.30 -5.19
N ASP A 148 -6.10 -7.65 -5.97
CA ASP A 148 -7.38 -8.16 -5.45
C ASP A 148 -7.19 -9.46 -4.64
N GLY A 149 -6.36 -10.37 -5.15
CA GLY A 149 -6.00 -11.61 -4.48
C GLY A 149 -5.21 -11.36 -3.19
N PHE A 150 -4.30 -10.39 -3.20
CA PHE A 150 -3.57 -9.94 -2.02
C PHE A 150 -4.53 -9.41 -0.94
N ILE A 151 -5.45 -8.50 -1.30
CA ILE A 151 -6.47 -7.95 -0.40
C ILE A 151 -7.31 -9.09 0.20
N THR A 152 -7.75 -10.04 -0.64
CA THR A 152 -8.65 -11.12 -0.22
C THR A 152 -7.98 -12.15 0.70
N PHE A 153 -6.77 -12.57 0.38
CA PHE A 153 -6.15 -13.73 1.03
C PHE A 153 -5.00 -13.38 1.98
N ARG A 154 -4.26 -12.29 1.73
CA ARG A 154 -3.04 -11.96 2.48
C ARG A 154 -3.30 -10.93 3.59
N MET A 155 -4.33 -10.09 3.50
CA MET A 155 -4.68 -9.16 4.59
C MET A 155 -4.92 -9.84 5.93
N ARG A 156 -5.45 -11.07 5.94
CA ARG A 156 -5.62 -11.86 7.19
C ARG A 156 -4.30 -12.12 7.93
N LYS A 157 -3.16 -12.13 7.23
CA LYS A 157 -1.82 -12.31 7.81
C LYS A 157 -1.19 -11.00 8.29
N LEU A 158 -1.78 -9.86 7.94
CA LEU A 158 -1.32 -8.55 8.39
C LEU A 158 -1.77 -8.24 9.81
N ARG A 159 -2.86 -8.89 10.26
CA ARG A 159 -3.31 -8.96 11.65
C ARG A 159 -2.22 -9.46 12.60
#